data_AF-A0A520J269-F1
#
_entry.id   AF-A0A520J269-F1
#
_cell.length_a   1.000
_cell.length_b   1.000
_cell.length_c   1.000
_cell.angle_alpha   90.00
_cell.angle_beta   90.00
_cell.angle_gamma   90.00
#
_symmetry.space_group_name_H-M   'P 1'
#
loop_
_entity.id
_entity.type
_entity.pdbx_description
1 polymer ?
#
loop_
_entity_poly.entity_id
_entity_poly.type
_entity_poly.pdbx_seq_one_letter_code
_entity_poly.pdbx_strand_id
1 'polypeptide(L)'
;MKKIIPALALLCLFTTTRTSAQFGKLKDALNTGAASLINNKQLKLLQNNPITTNFDDCNKTDIMPPSFGADSVKKQLCSIKSQYSSEEGFTLKPGFYTGTFKSFCLQAGTSGPDKGNGYLYAPLVGPKEKIANTLIANWEQHPEIEQRKVQLLLWAIVAKTNFSKLSADLQLTAAKLLNKNDLSSLGSTMIDYLSGEAMSKLTANLPEPAKTIIEIENKIRGLMYQANASYDQIENLAMLGGIAPADPNFPGGVWGLHPDGYYIKYLPHSYRSTEVVIYVPQKAGTVKYLPVGDVAVPASRGCQRLGQSNMLVCEAE
;
A
#
# COMPACT_ATOMS: atom_id res chain seq x y z
N MET A 1 -43.23 62.11 -8.75
CA MET A 1 -42.69 61.11 -7.80
C MET A 1 -42.87 59.71 -8.35
N LYS A 2 -41.80 59.08 -8.84
CA LYS A 2 -41.43 57.66 -8.66
C LYS A 2 -40.20 57.41 -9.53
N LYS A 3 -39.10 57.10 -8.85
CA LYS A 3 -37.74 57.05 -9.37
C LYS A 3 -37.55 55.81 -10.25
N ILE A 4 -36.89 56.00 -11.39
CA ILE A 4 -36.36 54.95 -12.26
C ILE A 4 -35.15 54.34 -11.53
N ILE A 5 -35.21 53.06 -11.22
CA ILE A 5 -34.10 52.27 -10.67
C ILE A 5 -33.56 51.42 -11.83
N PRO A 6 -32.28 51.57 -12.24
CA PRO A 6 -31.68 50.62 -13.16
C PRO A 6 -31.23 49.38 -12.38
N ALA A 7 -31.71 48.21 -12.82
CA ALA A 7 -31.29 46.91 -12.32
C ALA A 7 -29.84 46.64 -12.72
N LEU A 8 -28.95 46.59 -11.72
CA LEU A 8 -27.57 46.16 -11.88
C LEU A 8 -27.55 44.61 -11.85
N ALA A 9 -27.60 44.01 -13.03
CA ALA A 9 -27.42 42.57 -13.20
C ALA A 9 -25.94 42.22 -12.96
N LEU A 10 -25.65 41.67 -11.79
CA LEU A 10 -24.32 41.15 -11.43
C LEU A 10 -24.14 39.79 -12.12
N LEU A 11 -23.40 39.80 -13.24
CA LEU A 11 -23.03 38.60 -13.99
C LEU A 11 -21.91 37.86 -13.24
N CYS A 12 -22.27 36.86 -12.42
CA CYS A 12 -21.30 35.94 -11.83
C CYS A 12 -20.76 34.99 -12.92
N LEU A 13 -19.64 35.38 -13.53
CA LEU A 13 -18.79 34.52 -14.35
C LEU A 13 -18.18 33.43 -13.44
N PHE A 14 -18.76 32.24 -13.47
CA PHE A 14 -18.11 31.03 -12.99
C PHE A 14 -16.94 30.69 -13.92
N THR A 15 -15.74 31.12 -13.55
CA THR A 15 -14.51 30.63 -14.17
C THR A 15 -14.28 29.20 -13.68
N THR A 16 -14.55 28.23 -14.56
CA THR A 16 -14.10 26.85 -14.37
C THR A 16 -12.58 26.85 -14.42
N THR A 17 -11.93 26.84 -13.26
CA THR A 17 -10.49 26.57 -13.16
C THR A 17 -10.28 25.10 -13.48
N ARG A 18 -9.94 24.79 -14.73
CA ARG A 18 -9.38 23.49 -15.09
C ARG A 18 -8.03 23.38 -14.39
N THR A 19 -7.95 22.60 -13.32
CA THR A 19 -6.71 22.17 -12.67
C THR A 19 -6.00 21.17 -13.58
N SER A 20 -5.35 21.69 -14.62
CA SER A 20 -4.44 20.94 -15.50
C SER A 20 -3.20 21.79 -15.74
N ALA A 21 -2.43 22.07 -14.69
CA ALA A 21 -1.21 22.88 -14.81
C ALA A 21 0.00 22.38 -13.99
N GLN A 22 -0.14 21.34 -13.15
CA GLN A 22 0.99 20.86 -12.35
C GLN A 22 1.96 19.95 -13.12
N PHE A 23 1.54 19.32 -14.22
CA PHE A 23 2.42 18.47 -15.04
C PHE A 23 3.09 19.19 -16.22
N GLY A 24 2.55 20.33 -16.67
CA GLY A 24 3.13 21.10 -17.78
C GLY A 24 4.47 21.72 -17.42
N LYS A 25 4.57 22.33 -16.22
CA LYS A 25 5.80 22.96 -15.73
C LYS A 25 6.91 21.96 -15.37
N LEU A 26 6.56 20.71 -15.07
CA LEU A 26 7.55 19.64 -14.84
C LEU A 26 8.31 19.30 -16.12
N LYS A 27 7.65 19.41 -17.29
CA LYS A 27 8.27 19.15 -18.59
C LYS A 27 9.26 20.25 -18.98
N ASP A 28 8.96 21.51 -18.65
CA ASP A 28 9.82 22.65 -18.97
C ASP A 28 11.04 22.76 -18.04
N ALA A 29 10.91 22.39 -16.76
CA ALA A 29 12.02 22.36 -15.80
C ALA A 29 13.08 21.28 -16.10
N LEU A 30 12.76 20.30 -16.95
CA LEU A 30 13.69 19.24 -17.38
C LEU A 30 14.62 19.68 -18.52
N ASN A 31 14.36 20.82 -19.16
CA ASN A 31 15.14 21.31 -20.31
C ASN A 31 16.20 22.37 -19.94
N THR A 32 16.23 22.86 -18.70
CA THR A 32 17.23 23.84 -18.24
C THR A 32 18.42 23.17 -17.57
N GLY A 33 19.39 22.71 -18.38
CA GLY A 33 20.85 22.86 -18.17
C GLY A 33 21.56 22.38 -16.89
N ALA A 34 20.89 21.91 -15.84
CA ALA A 34 21.50 21.40 -14.60
C ALA A 34 21.57 19.85 -14.54
N ALA A 35 21.27 19.19 -15.67
CA ALA A 35 21.15 17.74 -15.81
C ALA A 35 22.45 17.05 -16.30
N SER A 36 23.64 17.61 -16.05
CA SER A 36 24.89 17.03 -16.60
C SER A 36 25.49 15.86 -15.80
N LEU A 37 24.88 15.45 -14.67
CA LEU A 37 25.37 14.31 -13.87
C LEU A 37 24.32 13.24 -13.56
N ILE A 38 23.08 13.43 -14.01
CA ILE A 38 21.98 12.48 -13.79
C ILE A 38 21.23 12.33 -15.09
N ASN A 39 21.25 11.13 -15.66
CA ASN A 39 20.49 10.87 -16.87
C ASN A 39 18.98 10.87 -16.54
N ASN A 40 18.16 11.40 -17.45
CA ASN A 40 16.68 11.38 -17.34
C ASN A 40 16.10 9.97 -17.07
N LYS A 41 16.88 8.92 -17.34
CA LYS A 41 16.52 7.51 -17.08
C LYS A 41 16.49 7.18 -15.59
N GLN A 42 17.45 7.65 -14.78
CA GLN A 42 17.47 7.44 -13.33
C GLN A 42 16.31 8.13 -12.62
N LEU A 43 16.00 9.38 -13.01
CA LEU A 43 14.85 10.09 -12.47
C LEU A 43 13.53 9.36 -12.77
N LYS A 44 13.33 8.91 -14.02
CA LYS A 44 12.17 8.10 -14.39
C LYS A 44 12.08 6.81 -13.59
N LEU A 45 13.21 6.14 -13.36
CA LEU A 45 13.22 4.88 -12.61
C LEU A 45 12.85 5.08 -11.13
N LEU A 46 13.28 6.18 -10.51
CA LEU A 46 12.87 6.54 -9.15
C LEU A 46 11.40 6.91 -9.05
N GLN A 47 10.88 7.62 -10.06
CA GLN A 47 9.47 8.00 -10.13
C GLN A 47 8.54 6.80 -10.39
N ASN A 48 9.05 5.75 -11.03
CA ASN A 48 8.29 4.54 -11.31
C ASN A 48 8.18 3.65 -10.06
N ASN A 49 7.06 3.76 -9.36
CA ASN A 49 6.80 2.95 -8.18
C ASN A 49 6.58 1.47 -8.55
N PRO A 50 7.27 0.53 -7.87
CA PRO A 50 7.11 -0.91 -8.09
C PRO A 50 5.70 -1.43 -7.78
N ILE A 51 5.05 -0.82 -6.78
CA ILE A 51 3.67 -1.09 -6.35
C ILE A 51 2.90 0.22 -6.41
N THR A 52 1.86 0.27 -7.24
CA THR A 52 1.09 1.48 -7.56
C THR A 52 -0.30 1.52 -6.94
N THR A 53 -0.76 0.41 -6.33
CA THR A 53 -2.08 0.36 -5.65
C THR A 53 -2.27 1.57 -4.76
N ASN A 54 -3.40 2.24 -4.84
CA ASN A 54 -3.69 3.43 -4.05
C ASN A 54 -5.22 3.63 -3.93
N PHE A 55 -5.63 4.68 -3.22
CA PHE A 55 -7.05 4.88 -2.88
C PHE A 55 -7.93 5.18 -4.10
N ASP A 56 -7.34 5.57 -5.22
CA ASP A 56 -8.05 5.75 -6.48
C ASP A 56 -8.48 4.40 -7.10
N ASP A 57 -7.80 3.30 -6.74
CA ASP A 57 -8.11 1.94 -7.18
C ASP A 57 -9.24 1.27 -6.36
N CYS A 58 -9.75 1.95 -5.32
CA CYS A 58 -10.80 1.44 -4.45
C CYS A 58 -12.21 1.71 -5.01
N ASN A 59 -13.15 0.79 -4.76
CA ASN A 59 -14.59 1.10 -4.90
C ASN A 59 -15.02 2.04 -3.77
N LYS A 60 -15.31 3.29 -4.12
CA LYS A 60 -15.69 4.37 -3.20
C LYS A 60 -17.20 4.65 -3.16
N THR A 61 -17.99 3.93 -3.95
CA THR A 61 -19.45 4.15 -4.08
C THR A 61 -20.24 3.16 -3.26
N ASP A 62 -19.86 1.87 -3.31
CA ASP A 62 -20.57 0.80 -2.63
C ASP A 62 -19.98 0.56 -1.23
N ILE A 63 -20.19 1.55 -0.36
CA ILE A 63 -19.71 1.55 1.02
C ILE A 63 -20.86 1.44 2.02
N MET A 64 -20.57 0.93 3.22
CA MET A 64 -21.51 0.95 4.35
C MET A 64 -20.88 1.62 5.57
N PRO A 65 -21.68 2.29 6.42
CA PRO A 65 -21.16 3.01 7.56
C PRO A 65 -20.51 2.06 8.57
N PRO A 66 -19.56 2.54 9.40
CA PRO A 66 -18.88 1.69 10.39
C PRO A 66 -19.79 0.96 11.37
N SER A 67 -20.99 1.50 11.63
CA SER A 67 -22.02 0.93 12.50
C SER A 67 -22.81 -0.22 11.88
N PHE A 68 -22.69 -0.46 10.57
CA PHE A 68 -23.36 -1.58 9.92
C PHE A 68 -22.92 -2.91 10.54
N GLY A 69 -23.90 -3.75 10.90
CA GLY A 69 -23.64 -5.06 11.50
C GLY A 69 -23.02 -4.99 12.90
N ALA A 70 -23.15 -3.88 13.63
CA ALA A 70 -22.65 -3.76 15.00
C ALA A 70 -23.15 -4.91 15.90
N ASP A 71 -24.46 -5.17 15.87
CA ASP A 71 -25.12 -6.20 16.69
C ASP A 71 -25.09 -7.60 16.06
N SER A 72 -24.38 -7.78 14.95
CA SER A 72 -24.28 -9.09 14.29
C SER A 72 -23.41 -10.05 15.09
N VAL A 73 -23.87 -11.31 15.20
CA VAL A 73 -23.05 -12.43 15.66
C VAL A 73 -22.06 -12.79 14.55
N LYS A 74 -20.78 -12.56 14.82
CA LYS A 74 -19.68 -12.80 13.88
C LYS A 74 -19.08 -14.17 14.12
N LYS A 75 -19.07 -15.03 13.10
CA LYS A 75 -18.40 -16.33 13.16
C LYS A 75 -16.89 -16.12 13.03
N GLN A 76 -16.13 -16.66 13.99
CA GLN A 76 -14.67 -16.59 13.96
C GLN A 76 -14.13 -17.48 12.83
N LEU A 77 -13.30 -16.94 11.93
CA LEU A 77 -12.65 -17.73 10.86
C LEU A 77 -11.79 -18.85 11.44
N CYS A 78 -11.20 -18.64 12.62
CA CYS A 78 -10.49 -19.67 13.37
C CYS A 78 -11.34 -20.90 13.72
N SER A 79 -12.64 -20.72 13.96
CA SER A 79 -13.56 -21.83 14.22
C SER A 79 -13.81 -22.72 12.98
N ILE A 80 -13.44 -22.25 11.80
CA ILE A 80 -13.58 -22.96 10.52
C ILE A 80 -12.26 -23.06 9.78
N LYS A 81 -11.11 -22.97 10.49
CA LYS A 81 -9.78 -23.09 9.88
C LYS A 81 -9.59 -24.39 9.10
N SER A 82 -10.25 -25.47 9.50
CA SER A 82 -10.22 -26.76 8.77
C SER A 82 -10.90 -26.71 7.38
N GLN A 83 -11.64 -25.65 7.06
CA GLN A 83 -12.27 -25.43 5.75
C GLN A 83 -11.38 -24.61 4.81
N TYR A 84 -10.25 -24.10 5.31
CA TYR A 84 -9.32 -23.31 4.52
C TYR A 84 -8.49 -24.21 3.59
N SER A 85 -8.25 -23.73 2.37
CA SER A 85 -7.23 -24.28 1.47
C SER A 85 -6.43 -23.13 0.84
N SER A 86 -5.18 -23.39 0.45
CA SER A 86 -4.32 -22.39 -0.20
C SER A 86 -4.81 -21.98 -1.59
N GLU A 87 -5.61 -22.83 -2.25
CA GLU A 87 -6.15 -22.56 -3.59
C GLU A 87 -7.47 -21.79 -3.56
N GLU A 88 -8.36 -22.10 -2.61
CA GLU A 88 -9.72 -21.56 -2.58
C GLU A 88 -10.01 -20.63 -1.40
N GLY A 89 -9.08 -20.55 -0.43
CA GLY A 89 -9.28 -19.80 0.79
C GLY A 89 -10.39 -20.39 1.66
N PHE A 90 -11.13 -19.51 2.34
CA PHE A 90 -12.34 -19.88 3.08
C PHE A 90 -13.57 -19.88 2.18
N THR A 91 -14.37 -20.94 2.23
CA THR A 91 -15.70 -20.96 1.59
C THR A 91 -16.76 -20.43 2.55
N LEU A 92 -17.23 -19.21 2.32
CA LEU A 92 -18.15 -18.50 3.21
C LEU A 92 -19.58 -18.49 2.65
N LYS A 93 -20.55 -18.91 3.47
CA LYS A 93 -21.98 -18.79 3.20
C LYS A 93 -22.51 -17.43 3.69
N PRO A 94 -23.75 -17.01 3.34
CA PRO A 94 -24.30 -15.75 3.83
C PRO A 94 -24.22 -15.62 5.36
N GLY A 95 -23.75 -14.48 5.85
CA GLY A 95 -23.49 -14.25 7.26
C GLY A 95 -22.34 -13.29 7.54
N PHE A 96 -22.01 -13.13 8.82
CA PHE A 96 -20.90 -12.30 9.28
C PHE A 96 -19.75 -13.16 9.79
N TYR A 97 -18.53 -12.80 9.41
CA TYR A 97 -17.30 -13.48 9.81
C TYR A 97 -16.27 -12.46 10.30
N THR A 98 -15.35 -12.90 11.14
CA THR A 98 -14.19 -12.09 11.54
C THR A 98 -12.95 -12.96 11.72
N GLY A 99 -11.77 -12.40 11.48
CA GLY A 99 -10.49 -13.04 11.74
C GLY A 99 -9.35 -12.03 11.64
N THR A 100 -8.22 -12.36 12.26
CA THR A 100 -7.02 -11.51 12.22
C THR A 100 -5.95 -12.18 11.38
N PHE A 101 -5.44 -11.46 10.38
CA PHE A 101 -4.43 -11.95 9.46
C PHE A 101 -3.13 -11.18 9.63
N LYS A 102 -2.01 -11.85 9.40
CA LYS A 102 -0.74 -11.14 9.21
C LYS A 102 -0.84 -10.30 7.93
N SER A 103 -0.26 -9.11 7.96
CA SER A 103 -0.26 -8.17 6.83
C SER A 103 1.12 -7.56 6.64
N PHE A 104 1.30 -6.82 5.56
CA PHE A 104 2.59 -6.23 5.19
C PHE A 104 2.45 -4.79 4.74
N CYS A 105 3.40 -3.95 5.14
CA CYS A 105 3.53 -2.61 4.62
C CYS A 105 4.05 -2.66 3.17
N LEU A 106 3.29 -2.09 2.23
CA LEU A 106 3.65 -1.98 0.80
C LEU A 106 4.14 -0.58 0.42
N GLN A 107 4.42 0.29 1.40
CA GLN A 107 4.89 1.64 1.17
C GLN A 107 5.86 2.10 2.26
N ALA A 108 7.09 2.42 1.88
CA ALA A 108 8.01 3.09 2.79
C ALA A 108 7.74 4.61 2.84
N GLY A 109 8.05 5.22 3.97
CA GLY A 109 8.00 6.66 4.15
C GLY A 109 6.60 7.23 4.36
N THR A 110 5.72 6.45 4.99
CA THR A 110 4.39 6.89 5.43
C THR A 110 4.11 6.47 6.86
N SER A 111 3.12 7.10 7.49
CA SER A 111 2.67 6.75 8.83
C SER A 111 2.07 5.34 8.84
N GLY A 112 2.28 4.62 9.93
CA GLY A 112 1.59 3.36 10.17
C GLY A 112 0.06 3.53 10.22
N PRO A 113 -0.70 2.43 10.23
CA PRO A 113 -2.14 2.54 10.36
C PRO A 113 -2.53 3.18 11.70
N ASP A 114 -3.54 4.05 11.64
CA ASP A 114 -4.20 4.62 12.81
C ASP A 114 -5.68 4.21 12.83
N LYS A 115 -6.37 4.49 13.94
CA LYS A 115 -7.79 4.17 14.11
C LYS A 115 -8.74 5.12 13.36
N GLY A 116 -8.25 6.26 12.88
CA GLY A 116 -9.07 7.32 12.29
C GLY A 116 -9.38 7.10 10.82
N ASN A 117 -8.44 6.48 10.09
CA ASN A 117 -8.55 6.27 8.65
C ASN A 117 -9.36 5.02 8.29
N GLY A 118 -10.33 5.18 7.39
CA GLY A 118 -11.00 4.07 6.72
C GLY A 118 -10.08 3.40 5.70
N TYR A 119 -10.14 2.06 5.67
CA TYR A 119 -9.40 1.24 4.72
C TYR A 119 -10.39 0.54 3.79
N LEU A 120 -10.18 0.67 2.48
CA LEU A 120 -10.97 -0.01 1.46
C LEU A 120 -10.12 -1.05 0.72
N TYR A 121 -10.78 -2.03 0.13
CA TYR A 121 -10.14 -2.99 -0.75
C TYR A 121 -9.66 -2.30 -2.03
N ALA A 122 -8.46 -2.66 -2.46
CA ALA A 122 -8.00 -2.53 -3.83
C ALA A 122 -7.14 -3.75 -4.21
N PRO A 123 -7.08 -4.10 -5.51
CA PRO A 123 -6.15 -5.12 -5.97
C PRO A 123 -4.70 -4.66 -5.83
N LEU A 124 -3.79 -5.60 -5.59
CA LEU A 124 -2.36 -5.36 -5.72
C LEU A 124 -2.01 -5.13 -7.20
N VAL A 125 -1.55 -3.92 -7.52
CA VAL A 125 -1.21 -3.49 -8.88
C VAL A 125 0.16 -2.83 -8.96
N GLY A 126 0.79 -2.95 -10.13
CA GLY A 126 2.00 -2.24 -10.49
C GLY A 126 3.09 -3.12 -11.12
N PRO A 127 4.21 -2.54 -11.56
CA PRO A 127 5.25 -3.27 -12.30
C PRO A 127 5.84 -4.50 -11.59
N LYS A 128 5.75 -4.55 -10.25
CA LYS A 128 6.24 -5.66 -9.42
C LYS A 128 5.14 -6.35 -8.63
N GLU A 129 3.86 -6.17 -9.00
CA GLU A 129 2.72 -6.81 -8.33
C GLU A 129 2.90 -8.33 -8.20
N LYS A 130 3.31 -9.00 -9.28
CA LYS A 130 3.45 -10.45 -9.31
C LYS A 130 4.49 -10.94 -8.31
N ILE A 131 5.62 -10.24 -8.20
CA ILE A 131 6.71 -10.63 -7.30
C ILE A 131 6.32 -10.39 -5.84
N ALA A 132 5.71 -9.23 -5.55
CA ALA A 132 5.20 -8.93 -4.22
C ALA A 132 4.11 -9.92 -3.79
N ASN A 133 3.18 -10.25 -4.69
CA ASN A 133 2.15 -11.27 -4.46
C ASN A 133 2.80 -12.64 -4.19
N THR A 134 3.77 -13.04 -5.01
CA THR A 134 4.47 -14.34 -4.87
C THR A 134 5.20 -14.44 -3.53
N LEU A 135 5.88 -13.38 -3.08
CA LEU A 135 6.52 -13.36 -1.76
C LEU A 135 5.52 -13.64 -0.64
N ILE A 136 4.39 -12.94 -0.64
CA ILE A 136 3.37 -13.05 0.40
C ILE A 136 2.66 -14.40 0.32
N ALA A 137 2.31 -14.86 -0.88
CA ALA A 137 1.65 -16.14 -1.13
C ALA A 137 2.51 -17.33 -0.67
N ASN A 138 3.77 -17.38 -1.13
CA ASN A 138 4.65 -18.50 -0.82
C ASN A 138 5.05 -18.54 0.65
N TRP A 139 5.07 -17.39 1.34
CA TRP A 139 5.39 -17.34 2.76
C TRP A 139 4.47 -18.21 3.62
N GLU A 140 3.21 -18.40 3.21
CA GLU A 140 2.26 -19.30 3.88
C GLU A 140 2.81 -20.73 4.04
N GLN A 141 3.57 -21.20 3.04
CA GLN A 141 4.18 -22.53 3.03
C GLN A 141 5.54 -22.59 3.73
N HIS A 142 6.02 -21.45 4.24
CA HIS A 142 7.31 -21.31 4.90
C HIS A 142 7.17 -20.63 6.28
N PRO A 143 6.45 -21.26 7.24
CA PRO A 143 6.23 -20.70 8.57
C PRO A 143 7.54 -20.53 9.38
N GLU A 144 8.63 -21.18 8.97
CA GLU A 144 9.95 -20.98 9.59
C GLU A 144 10.58 -19.63 9.24
N ILE A 145 10.10 -18.96 8.19
CA ILE A 145 10.55 -17.62 7.81
C ILE A 145 9.78 -16.60 8.63
N GLU A 146 10.50 -15.78 9.39
CA GLU A 146 9.87 -14.70 10.14
C GLU A 146 9.22 -13.67 9.21
N GLN A 147 8.04 -13.18 9.58
CA GLN A 147 7.32 -12.10 8.87
C GLN A 147 8.22 -10.88 8.60
N ARG A 148 9.10 -10.55 9.56
CA ARG A 148 10.06 -9.43 9.44
C ARG A 148 10.97 -9.58 8.22
N LYS A 149 11.39 -10.79 7.87
CA LYS A 149 12.22 -11.02 6.67
C LYS A 149 11.43 -10.77 5.38
N VAL A 150 10.17 -11.22 5.33
CA VAL A 150 9.28 -10.94 4.19
C VAL A 150 9.02 -9.43 4.05
N GLN A 151 8.80 -8.74 5.17
CA GLN A 151 8.65 -7.28 5.18
C GLN A 151 9.90 -6.55 4.65
N LEU A 152 11.10 -6.99 5.04
CA LEU A 152 12.35 -6.44 4.51
C LEU A 152 12.48 -6.66 2.99
N LEU A 153 12.10 -7.84 2.48
CA LEU A 153 12.10 -8.10 1.03
C LEU A 153 11.08 -7.23 0.28
N LEU A 154 9.90 -7.01 0.85
CA LEU A 154 8.89 -6.09 0.28
C LEU A 154 9.40 -4.64 0.25
N TRP A 155 10.01 -4.16 1.33
CA TRP A 155 10.67 -2.84 1.32
C TRP A 155 11.85 -2.78 0.36
N ALA A 156 12.59 -3.88 0.18
CA ALA A 156 13.66 -3.94 -0.82
C ALA A 156 13.10 -3.77 -2.24
N ILE A 157 11.93 -4.36 -2.55
CA ILE A 157 11.21 -4.14 -3.81
C ILE A 157 10.81 -2.67 -3.95
N VAL A 158 10.10 -2.11 -2.96
CA VAL A 158 9.60 -0.72 -2.99
C VAL A 158 10.75 0.28 -3.19
N ALA A 159 11.85 0.10 -2.45
CA ALA A 159 13.04 0.93 -2.52
C ALA A 159 13.92 0.65 -3.75
N LYS A 160 13.54 -0.31 -4.61
CA LYS A 160 14.23 -0.67 -5.85
C LYS A 160 15.67 -1.14 -5.59
N THR A 161 15.85 -1.86 -4.50
CA THR A 161 17.15 -2.31 -3.99
C THR A 161 17.75 -3.39 -4.88
N ASN A 162 19.08 -3.42 -5.00
CA ASN A 162 19.77 -4.54 -5.65
C ASN A 162 19.81 -5.75 -4.71
N PHE A 163 19.05 -6.81 -5.05
CA PHE A 163 18.94 -8.01 -4.23
C PHE A 163 20.26 -8.74 -4.01
N SER A 164 21.22 -8.66 -4.95
CA SER A 164 22.56 -9.26 -4.79
C SER A 164 23.42 -8.60 -3.71
N LYS A 165 23.04 -7.40 -3.25
CA LYS A 165 23.72 -6.66 -2.18
C LYS A 165 23.02 -6.77 -0.83
N LEU A 166 21.88 -7.47 -0.75
CA LEU A 166 21.23 -7.76 0.53
C LEU A 166 22.11 -8.70 1.37
N SER A 167 21.82 -8.81 2.68
CA SER A 167 22.47 -9.80 3.53
C SER A 167 22.26 -11.22 2.99
N ALA A 168 23.21 -12.13 3.26
CA ALA A 168 23.13 -13.52 2.81
C ALA A 168 21.83 -14.20 3.27
N ASP A 169 21.36 -13.89 4.48
CA ASP A 169 20.10 -14.40 5.02
C ASP A 169 18.88 -13.92 4.24
N LEU A 170 18.81 -12.64 3.86
CA LEU A 170 17.74 -12.11 3.03
C LEU A 170 17.80 -12.66 1.59
N GLN A 171 18.99 -12.84 1.02
CA GLN A 171 19.15 -13.48 -0.29
C GLN A 171 18.65 -14.93 -0.27
N LEU A 172 18.99 -15.68 0.78
CA LEU A 172 18.51 -17.06 0.95
C LEU A 172 17.00 -17.12 1.16
N THR A 173 16.45 -16.20 1.96
CA THR A 173 15.01 -16.06 2.16
C THR A 173 14.29 -15.75 0.84
N ALA A 174 14.82 -14.81 0.05
CA ALA A 174 14.28 -14.50 -1.26
C ALA A 174 14.35 -15.71 -2.20
N ALA A 175 15.44 -16.47 -2.20
CA ALA A 175 15.60 -17.67 -3.01
C ALA A 175 14.67 -18.83 -2.62
N LYS A 176 14.21 -18.87 -1.35
CA LYS A 176 13.17 -19.81 -0.92
C LYS A 176 11.78 -19.38 -1.41
N LEU A 177 11.47 -18.09 -1.34
CA LEU A 177 10.13 -17.57 -1.62
C LEU A 177 9.89 -17.20 -3.09
N LEU A 178 10.94 -16.97 -3.88
CA LEU A 178 10.85 -16.53 -5.27
C LEU A 178 11.50 -17.53 -6.21
N ASN A 179 10.90 -17.72 -7.40
CA ASN A 179 11.52 -18.52 -8.44
C ASN A 179 12.61 -17.73 -9.19
N LYS A 180 13.40 -18.42 -10.04
CA LYS A 180 14.49 -17.82 -10.80
C LYS A 180 14.04 -16.68 -11.72
N ASN A 181 12.85 -16.79 -12.32
CA ASN A 181 12.31 -15.75 -13.19
C ASN A 181 11.98 -14.49 -12.38
N ASP A 182 11.36 -14.63 -11.21
CA ASP A 182 11.06 -13.51 -10.32
C ASP A 182 12.35 -12.81 -9.87
N LEU A 183 13.35 -13.56 -9.41
CA LEU A 183 14.66 -13.02 -9.01
C LEU A 183 15.36 -12.28 -10.16
N SER A 184 15.35 -12.85 -11.37
CA SER A 184 15.93 -12.20 -12.54
C SER A 184 15.23 -10.89 -12.90
N SER A 185 13.91 -10.85 -12.75
CA SER A 185 13.09 -9.68 -13.07
C SER A 185 13.27 -8.53 -12.07
N LEU A 186 13.77 -8.78 -10.86
CA LEU A 186 14.13 -7.74 -9.89
C LEU A 186 15.36 -6.92 -10.36
N GLY A 187 16.28 -7.55 -11.09
CA GLY A 187 17.51 -6.90 -11.56
C GLY A 187 17.29 -5.79 -12.60
N SER A 188 16.19 -5.81 -13.37
CA SER A 188 15.97 -4.87 -14.48
C SER A 188 15.53 -3.46 -14.04
N THR A 189 15.14 -3.30 -12.77
CA THR A 189 14.62 -2.02 -12.22
C THR A 189 15.37 -1.57 -10.98
N MET A 190 16.54 -2.15 -10.70
CA MET A 190 17.31 -1.83 -9.50
C MET A 190 18.00 -0.46 -9.60
N ILE A 191 18.17 0.18 -8.45
CA ILE A 191 18.85 1.47 -8.29
C ILE A 191 19.92 1.30 -7.22
N ASP A 192 21.14 1.75 -7.49
CA ASP A 192 22.19 1.74 -6.48
C ASP A 192 22.06 2.92 -5.51
N TYR A 193 22.65 2.81 -4.32
CA TYR A 193 22.66 3.90 -3.33
C TYR A 193 23.22 5.19 -3.94
N LEU A 194 22.52 6.31 -3.74
CA LEU A 194 22.94 7.63 -4.18
C LEU A 194 23.48 8.41 -2.98
N SER A 195 24.61 9.09 -3.16
CA SER A 195 25.17 9.99 -2.15
C SER A 195 24.22 11.16 -1.85
N GLY A 196 24.40 11.83 -0.70
CA GLY A 196 23.58 12.97 -0.32
C GLY A 196 23.59 14.10 -1.35
N GLU A 197 24.76 14.39 -1.94
CA GLU A 197 24.88 15.39 -3.01
C GLU A 197 24.12 14.99 -4.28
N ALA A 198 24.26 13.74 -4.72
CA ALA A 198 23.55 13.24 -5.90
C ALA A 198 22.03 13.24 -5.66
N MET A 199 21.58 12.86 -4.46
CA MET A 199 20.18 12.88 -4.07
C MET A 199 19.63 14.31 -4.03
N SER A 200 20.33 15.25 -3.42
CA SER A 200 19.89 16.65 -3.34
C SER A 200 19.77 17.29 -4.72
N LYS A 201 20.68 16.99 -5.65
CA LYS A 201 20.60 17.47 -7.04
C LYS A 201 19.40 16.87 -7.77
N LEU A 202 19.13 15.59 -7.55
CA LEU A 202 18.05 14.83 -8.16
C LEU A 202 16.66 15.27 -7.71
N THR A 203 16.50 15.54 -6.41
CA THR A 203 15.19 15.87 -5.82
C THR A 203 14.92 17.37 -5.73
N ALA A 204 15.87 18.22 -6.16
CA ALA A 204 15.79 19.69 -6.05
C ALA A 204 14.48 20.30 -6.58
N ASN A 205 13.94 19.73 -7.66
CA ASN A 205 12.73 20.24 -8.33
C ASN A 205 11.46 19.42 -8.01
N LEU A 206 11.54 18.47 -7.08
CA LEU A 206 10.39 17.64 -6.70
C LEU A 206 9.59 18.30 -5.57
N PRO A 207 8.26 18.14 -5.56
CA PRO A 207 7.45 18.55 -4.42
C PRO A 207 7.78 17.71 -3.18
N GLU A 208 7.65 18.30 -2.00
CA GLU A 208 8.15 17.68 -0.76
C GLU A 208 7.62 16.27 -0.44
N PRO A 209 6.34 15.94 -0.70
CA PRO A 209 5.86 14.57 -0.49
C PRO A 209 6.62 13.54 -1.35
N ALA A 210 6.89 13.87 -2.62
CA ALA A 210 7.59 12.97 -3.54
C ALA A 210 9.09 12.89 -3.20
N LYS A 211 9.70 14.04 -2.87
CA LYS A 211 11.10 14.13 -2.45
C LYS A 211 11.36 13.29 -1.20
N THR A 212 10.50 13.43 -0.17
CA THR A 212 10.60 12.68 1.09
C THR A 212 10.60 11.17 0.84
N ILE A 213 9.68 10.67 0.02
CA ILE A 213 9.58 9.23 -0.31
C ILE A 213 10.87 8.75 -0.99
N ILE A 214 11.35 9.46 -2.02
CA ILE A 214 12.56 9.08 -2.75
C ILE A 214 13.81 9.09 -1.86
N GLU A 215 13.92 10.07 -0.96
CA GLU A 215 15.01 10.14 0.00
C GLU A 215 14.98 8.99 1.01
N ILE A 216 13.79 8.62 1.50
CA ILE A 216 13.60 7.48 2.40
C ILE A 216 13.95 6.17 1.70
N GLU A 217 13.47 5.94 0.48
CA GLU A 217 13.85 4.76 -0.31
C GLU A 217 15.37 4.67 -0.51
N ASN A 218 16.04 5.80 -0.73
CA ASN A 218 17.50 5.83 -0.83
C ASN A 218 18.22 5.49 0.47
N LYS A 219 17.72 5.99 1.61
CA LYS A 219 18.28 5.64 2.93
C LYS A 219 18.05 4.16 3.25
N ILE A 220 16.88 3.62 2.92
CA ILE A 220 16.58 2.18 3.05
C ILE A 220 17.57 1.35 2.23
N ARG A 221 17.81 1.69 0.95
CA ARG A 221 18.83 1.03 0.13
C ARG A 221 20.20 1.06 0.79
N GLY A 222 20.61 2.21 1.33
CA GLY A 222 21.87 2.36 2.04
C GLY A 222 21.99 1.42 3.25
N LEU A 223 20.96 1.35 4.09
CA LEU A 223 20.94 0.44 5.24
C LEU A 223 20.92 -1.04 4.82
N MET A 224 20.13 -1.39 3.81
CA MET A 224 20.03 -2.78 3.33
C MET A 224 21.33 -3.34 2.74
N TYR A 225 22.26 -2.47 2.34
CA TYR A 225 23.60 -2.86 1.89
C TYR A 225 24.62 -2.98 3.04
N GLN A 226 24.27 -2.54 4.25
CA GLN A 226 25.14 -2.72 5.42
C GLN A 226 24.96 -4.14 5.96
N ALA A 227 26.09 -4.80 6.27
CA ALA A 227 26.07 -6.18 6.77
C ALA A 227 25.37 -6.33 8.13
N ASN A 228 25.29 -5.25 8.92
CA ASN A 228 24.80 -5.26 10.31
C ASN A 228 23.57 -4.36 10.55
N ALA A 229 22.89 -3.89 9.49
CA ALA A 229 21.65 -3.15 9.69
C ALA A 229 20.58 -4.05 10.31
N SER A 230 20.06 -3.63 11.46
CA SER A 230 18.95 -4.30 12.13
C SER A 230 17.62 -4.00 11.45
N TYR A 231 16.65 -4.87 11.70
CA TYR A 231 15.27 -4.65 11.29
C TYR A 231 14.74 -3.29 11.77
N ASP A 232 14.92 -2.99 13.06
CA ASP A 232 14.35 -1.81 13.69
C ASP A 232 14.94 -0.51 13.09
N GLN A 233 16.21 -0.52 12.69
CA GLN A 233 16.81 0.63 11.98
C GLN A 233 16.13 0.89 10.63
N ILE A 234 15.80 -0.16 9.88
CA ILE A 234 15.12 -0.04 8.59
C ILE A 234 13.64 0.33 8.80
N GLU A 235 12.98 -0.29 9.79
CA GLU A 235 11.59 0.00 10.16
C GLU A 235 11.42 1.46 10.55
N ASN A 236 12.30 2.02 11.39
CA ASN A 236 12.24 3.42 11.81
C ASN A 236 12.36 4.42 10.64
N LEU A 237 12.97 4.01 9.51
CA LEU A 237 12.98 4.82 8.29
C LEU A 237 11.72 4.60 7.43
N ALA A 238 11.27 3.35 7.33
CA ALA A 238 10.11 2.99 6.51
C ALA A 238 8.78 3.46 7.11
N MET A 239 8.72 3.60 8.44
CA MET A 239 7.57 4.04 9.21
C MET A 239 7.77 5.50 9.65
N LEU A 240 7.03 6.44 9.06
CA LEU A 240 7.04 7.80 9.60
C LEU A 240 6.26 7.87 10.91
N GLY A 241 6.81 8.59 11.89
CA GLY A 241 6.08 8.93 13.10
C GLY A 241 4.95 9.92 12.81
N GLY A 242 3.86 9.82 13.58
CA GLY A 242 2.71 10.74 13.49
C GLY A 242 1.44 10.09 12.94
N ILE A 243 0.37 10.87 12.94
CA ILE A 243 -0.98 10.47 12.51
C ILE A 243 -1.27 11.17 11.19
N ALA A 244 -1.65 10.42 10.15
CA ALA A 244 -2.04 11.03 8.90
C ALA A 244 -3.45 11.62 9.04
N PRO A 245 -3.75 12.79 8.45
CA PRO A 245 -5.08 13.36 8.50
C PRO A 245 -6.11 12.36 7.97
N ALA A 246 -7.15 12.10 8.77
CA ALA A 246 -8.25 11.21 8.38
C ALA A 246 -9.18 11.90 7.37
N ASP A 247 -9.68 11.14 6.40
CA ASP A 247 -10.75 11.60 5.51
C ASP A 247 -12.10 11.37 6.19
N PRO A 248 -12.88 12.42 6.51
CA PRO A 248 -14.16 12.27 7.19
C PRO A 248 -15.20 11.52 6.36
N ASN A 249 -15.04 11.45 5.03
CA ASN A 249 -15.94 10.70 4.15
C ASN A 249 -15.69 9.18 4.24
N PHE A 250 -14.50 8.79 4.69
CA PHE A 250 -14.07 7.40 4.83
C PHE A 250 -13.52 7.18 6.24
N PRO A 251 -14.40 7.19 7.26
CA PRO A 251 -13.99 7.01 8.64
C PRO A 251 -13.46 5.60 8.89
N GLY A 252 -12.65 5.49 9.94
CA GLY A 252 -12.17 4.20 10.46
C GLY A 252 -13.29 3.17 10.58
N GLY A 253 -13.04 1.97 10.04
CA GLY A 253 -13.99 0.87 10.08
C GLY A 253 -15.16 0.97 9.10
N VAL A 254 -15.09 1.82 8.08
CA VAL A 254 -15.98 1.78 6.91
C VAL A 254 -15.92 0.40 6.23
N TRP A 255 -17.04 -0.04 5.67
CA TRP A 255 -17.11 -1.26 4.86
C TRP A 255 -16.99 -0.90 3.38
N GLY A 256 -16.24 -1.69 2.63
CA GLY A 256 -16.19 -1.61 1.16
C GLY A 256 -16.70 -2.90 0.51
N LEU A 257 -17.34 -2.77 -0.65
CA LEU A 257 -17.71 -3.92 -1.49
C LEU A 257 -16.46 -4.52 -2.14
N HIS A 258 -16.23 -5.81 -1.90
CA HIS A 258 -15.25 -6.61 -2.61
C HIS A 258 -15.81 -7.06 -3.98
N PRO A 259 -14.98 -7.17 -5.04
CA PRO A 259 -15.42 -7.63 -6.36
C PRO A 259 -16.14 -8.99 -6.35
N ASP A 260 -15.82 -9.86 -5.40
CA ASP A 260 -16.45 -11.18 -5.24
C ASP A 260 -17.83 -11.13 -4.57
N GLY A 261 -18.38 -9.93 -4.32
CA GLY A 261 -19.77 -9.73 -3.93
C GLY A 261 -20.06 -9.75 -2.43
N TYR A 262 -19.02 -9.85 -1.58
CA TYR A 262 -19.12 -9.64 -0.14
C TYR A 262 -18.63 -8.24 0.25
N TYR A 263 -19.01 -7.77 1.43
CA TYR A 263 -18.45 -6.54 2.01
C TYR A 263 -17.36 -6.89 3.01
N ILE A 264 -16.29 -6.11 3.02
CA ILE A 264 -15.17 -6.28 3.93
C ILE A 264 -14.84 -4.96 4.63
N LYS A 265 -14.47 -5.08 5.89
CA LYS A 265 -14.03 -4.00 6.77
C LYS A 265 -12.65 -4.38 7.29
N TYR A 266 -11.65 -3.55 7.01
CA TYR A 266 -10.29 -3.73 7.50
C TYR A 266 -10.08 -2.89 8.76
N LEU A 267 -9.52 -3.52 9.79
CA LEU A 267 -9.21 -2.94 11.10
C LEU A 267 -7.75 -3.24 11.45
N PRO A 268 -6.79 -2.48 10.91
CA PRO A 268 -5.39 -2.73 11.17
C PRO A 268 -5.03 -2.47 12.64
N HIS A 269 -4.38 -3.42 13.30
CA HIS A 269 -3.75 -3.22 14.62
C HIS A 269 -2.36 -2.59 14.48
N SER A 270 -1.66 -2.99 13.42
CA SER A 270 -0.39 -2.44 12.94
C SER A 270 -0.25 -2.79 11.46
N TYR A 271 0.82 -2.40 10.79
CA TYR A 271 1.03 -2.88 9.42
C TYR A 271 1.27 -4.40 9.35
N ARG A 272 1.62 -5.02 10.48
CA ARG A 272 1.92 -6.46 10.60
C ARG A 272 0.68 -7.32 10.83
N SER A 273 -0.44 -6.72 11.24
CA SER A 273 -1.64 -7.46 11.63
C SER A 273 -2.90 -6.66 11.34
N THR A 274 -3.81 -7.25 10.58
CA THR A 274 -5.09 -6.65 10.22
C THR A 274 -6.23 -7.57 10.64
N GLU A 275 -7.14 -7.07 11.47
CA GLU A 275 -8.44 -7.71 11.67
C GLU A 275 -9.33 -7.40 10.46
N VAL A 276 -10.01 -8.42 9.95
CA VAL A 276 -11.00 -8.28 8.89
C VAL A 276 -12.36 -8.70 9.42
N VAL A 277 -13.38 -7.92 9.08
CA VAL A 277 -14.78 -8.32 9.27
C VAL A 277 -15.42 -8.45 7.90
N ILE A 278 -16.07 -9.58 7.64
CA ILE A 278 -16.66 -9.92 6.35
C ILE A 278 -18.16 -10.08 6.52
N TYR A 279 -18.92 -9.48 5.63
CA TYR A 279 -20.35 -9.68 5.50
C TYR A 279 -20.65 -10.26 4.11
N VAL A 280 -21.18 -11.47 4.08
CA VAL A 280 -21.64 -12.14 2.86
C VAL A 280 -23.16 -11.94 2.74
N PRO A 281 -23.66 -11.14 1.78
CA PRO A 281 -25.09 -10.95 1.59
C PRO A 281 -25.80 -12.23 1.13
N GLN A 282 -27.08 -12.37 1.44
CA GLN A 282 -27.89 -13.51 0.97
C GLN A 282 -27.84 -13.67 -0.56
N LYS A 283 -27.91 -12.56 -1.30
CA LYS A 283 -27.84 -12.54 -2.76
C LYS A 283 -26.50 -13.01 -3.34
N ALA A 284 -25.41 -12.97 -2.55
CA ALA A 284 -24.09 -13.42 -3.01
C ALA A 284 -23.95 -14.95 -2.94
N GLY A 285 -24.82 -15.64 -2.19
CA GLY A 285 -24.74 -17.07 -2.00
C GLY A 285 -23.45 -17.46 -1.29
N THR A 286 -22.66 -18.33 -1.91
CA THR A 286 -21.36 -18.78 -1.36
C THR A 286 -20.23 -18.03 -2.05
N VAL A 287 -19.31 -17.48 -1.26
CA VAL A 287 -18.12 -16.76 -1.76
C VAL A 287 -16.84 -17.41 -1.26
N LYS A 288 -15.75 -17.20 -1.97
CA LYS A 288 -14.40 -17.57 -1.53
C LYS A 288 -13.73 -16.34 -0.91
N TYR A 289 -13.01 -16.54 0.19
CA TYR A 289 -12.21 -15.50 0.81
C TYR A 289 -10.75 -15.95 0.89
N LEU A 290 -9.91 -15.36 0.03
CA LEU A 290 -8.48 -15.62 -0.07
C LEU A 290 -7.74 -14.27 -0.09
N PRO A 291 -7.28 -13.77 1.08
CA PRO A 291 -6.77 -12.41 1.19
C PRO A 291 -5.49 -12.10 0.40
N VAL A 292 -4.67 -13.09 0.03
CA VAL A 292 -3.47 -12.83 -0.76
C VAL A 292 -3.83 -12.18 -2.11
N GLY A 293 -3.21 -11.03 -2.38
CA GLY A 293 -3.50 -10.20 -3.56
C GLY A 293 -4.37 -8.98 -3.24
N ASP A 294 -5.07 -9.00 -2.10
CA ASP A 294 -5.79 -7.85 -1.58
C ASP A 294 -4.82 -6.85 -0.94
N VAL A 295 -5.16 -5.58 -1.09
CA VAL A 295 -4.54 -4.49 -0.35
C VAL A 295 -5.62 -3.73 0.39
N ALA A 296 -5.47 -3.63 1.72
CA ALA A 296 -6.23 -2.67 2.51
C ALA A 296 -5.57 -1.30 2.33
N VAL A 297 -6.27 -0.40 1.65
CA VAL A 297 -5.75 0.92 1.27
C VAL A 297 -6.41 2.01 2.11
N PRO A 298 -5.63 2.85 2.81
CA PRO A 298 -6.18 3.95 3.58
C PRO A 298 -6.72 5.05 2.66
N ALA A 299 -7.79 5.71 3.09
CA ALA A 299 -8.27 6.93 2.44
C ALA A 299 -7.22 8.06 2.45
N SER A 300 -6.42 8.15 3.53
CA SER A 300 -5.29 9.07 3.61
C SER A 300 -4.05 8.55 2.91
N ARG A 301 -3.55 9.32 1.94
CA ARG A 301 -2.29 9.02 1.21
C ARG A 301 -1.03 9.08 2.08
N GLY A 302 -1.15 9.61 3.30
CA GLY A 302 -0.07 9.64 4.29
C GLY A 302 0.04 8.37 5.15
N CYS A 303 -0.91 7.43 5.02
CA CYS A 303 -0.91 6.15 5.72
C CYS A 303 -0.41 5.00 4.84
N GLN A 304 -0.02 3.90 5.49
CA GLN A 304 0.46 2.71 4.81
C GLN A 304 -0.63 1.90 4.12
N ARG A 305 -0.29 1.42 2.93
CA ARG A 305 -1.03 0.40 2.18
C ARG A 305 -0.65 -0.97 2.72
N LEU A 306 -1.63 -1.79 3.06
CA LEU A 306 -1.40 -3.06 3.75
C LEU A 306 -1.73 -4.25 2.86
N GLY A 307 -0.70 -4.92 2.34
CA GLY A 307 -0.85 -6.18 1.63
C GLY A 307 -1.32 -7.26 2.58
N GLN A 308 -2.43 -7.92 2.23
CA GLN A 308 -3.01 -8.96 3.06
C GLN A 308 -2.35 -10.31 2.77
N SER A 309 -2.27 -11.18 3.78
CA SER A 309 -1.76 -12.55 3.64
C SER A 309 -2.81 -13.56 4.10
N ASN A 310 -2.61 -14.82 3.73
CA ASN A 310 -3.46 -15.93 4.14
C ASN A 310 -3.19 -16.41 5.58
N MET A 311 -2.16 -15.86 6.25
CA MET A 311 -1.73 -16.30 7.57
C MET A 311 -2.70 -15.82 8.65
N LEU A 312 -3.72 -16.64 8.91
CA LEU A 312 -4.70 -16.43 9.97
C LEU A 312 -4.08 -16.68 11.36
N VAL A 313 -4.22 -15.68 12.24
CA VAL A 313 -3.78 -15.70 13.63
C VAL A 313 -4.94 -16.18 14.50
N CYS A 314 -4.81 -17.39 15.06
CA CYS A 314 -5.85 -18.02 15.91
C CYS A 314 -5.49 -18.13 17.38
N GLU A 315 -4.22 -17.92 17.71
CA GLU A 315 -3.73 -17.87 19.07
C GLU A 315 -3.16 -16.47 19.29
N ALA A 316 -3.41 -15.89 20.47
CA ALA A 316 -2.81 -14.61 20.82
C ALA A 316 -1.30 -14.83 20.99
N GLU A 317 -0.50 -14.15 20.16
CA GLU A 317 0.95 -14.00 20.38
C GLU A 317 1.21 -13.10 21.61
#